data_AF-A0A167BIY6-F1
#
_entry.id   AF-A0A167BIY6-F1
#
_cell.length_a   1.000
_cell.length_b   1.000
_cell.length_c   1.000
_cell.angle_alpha   90.00
_cell.angle_beta   90.00
_cell.angle_gamma   90.00
#
_symmetry.space_group_name_H-M   'P 1'
#
loop_
_entity.id
_entity.type
_entity.pdbx_description
1 polymer ?
#
loop_
_entity_poly.entity_id
_entity_poly.type
_entity_poly.pdbx_seq_one_letter_code
_entity_poly.pdbx_strand_id
1 'polypeptide(L)'
;MHTNDGVSPSGERLLSTSLLEESYSPQPSSENYGLGWSLSSSRVEPQRISHSGSLSSFQAQQDIIPSSGYAIAVMLNSFSTTFEHSYEMSSGIIKLTEGQEPAMKAPVPTIIDLSLGLLTLLVLGFGIRGIKRSSNWSHKRQQHSALRYYLRLIPQLISIAGIGWLMFIVPNLQDNSATFQDIFRLWPAFAVLLTVIFLYAAFVTGMRIYYRIRGGES
;
A
#
# COMPACT_ATOMS: atom_id res chain seq x y z
N MET A 1 -24.76 -20.90 5.69
CA MET A 1 -25.13 -21.08 4.27
C MET A 1 -24.09 -21.93 3.55
N HIS A 2 -22.86 -21.45 3.33
CA HIS A 2 -21.83 -22.19 2.61
C HIS A 2 -21.39 -23.50 3.29
N THR A 3 -21.34 -23.53 4.62
CA THR A 3 -21.04 -24.72 5.44
C THR A 3 -22.29 -25.48 5.89
N ASN A 4 -23.47 -25.14 5.37
CA ASN A 4 -24.75 -25.72 5.77
C ASN A 4 -25.63 -26.00 4.54
N ASP A 5 -25.01 -26.49 3.46
CA ASP A 5 -25.67 -26.94 2.21
C ASP A 5 -26.69 -25.96 1.62
N GLY A 6 -26.38 -24.66 1.66
CA GLY A 6 -27.24 -23.60 1.11
C GLY A 6 -28.41 -23.21 2.01
N VAL A 7 -28.45 -23.68 3.26
CA VAL A 7 -29.51 -23.37 4.24
C VAL A 7 -29.05 -22.26 5.19
N SER A 8 -29.94 -21.30 5.44
CA SER A 8 -29.73 -20.21 6.39
C SER A 8 -29.79 -20.69 7.85
N PRO A 9 -29.37 -19.87 8.82
CA PRO A 9 -29.56 -20.18 10.24
C PRO A 9 -31.04 -20.33 10.65
N SER A 10 -31.98 -19.74 9.91
CA SER A 10 -33.42 -19.85 10.15
C SER A 10 -34.06 -21.09 9.50
N GLY A 11 -33.28 -21.93 8.80
CA GLY A 11 -33.76 -23.15 8.13
C GLY A 11 -34.28 -22.92 6.71
N GLU A 12 -34.23 -21.69 6.20
CA GLU A 12 -34.63 -21.36 4.84
C GLU A 12 -33.55 -21.80 3.83
N ARG A 13 -33.95 -22.46 2.74
CA ARG A 13 -33.02 -22.80 1.65
C ARG A 13 -32.82 -21.59 0.73
N LEU A 14 -31.62 -21.00 0.80
CA LEU A 14 -31.22 -19.85 -0.02
C LEU A 14 -30.58 -20.28 -1.34
N LEU A 15 -29.89 -21.43 -1.37
CA LEU A 15 -29.35 -22.05 -2.58
C LEU A 15 -29.62 -23.55 -2.59
N SER A 16 -29.79 -24.12 -3.79
CA SER A 16 -29.73 -25.57 -3.96
C SER A 16 -28.29 -26.06 -3.81
N THR A 17 -28.11 -27.33 -3.44
CA THR A 17 -26.79 -27.95 -3.36
C THR A 17 -26.06 -27.90 -4.71
N SER A 18 -26.77 -28.11 -5.82
CA SER A 18 -26.20 -28.03 -7.17
C SER A 18 -25.61 -26.66 -7.50
N LEU A 19 -26.28 -25.57 -7.09
CA LEU A 19 -25.78 -24.20 -7.30
C LEU A 19 -24.59 -23.89 -6.39
N LEU A 20 -24.54 -24.50 -5.20
CA LEU A 20 -23.39 -24.39 -4.31
C LEU A 20 -22.16 -25.09 -4.91
N GLU A 21 -22.33 -26.30 -5.40
CA GLU A 21 -21.28 -27.07 -6.08
C GLU A 21 -20.78 -26.34 -7.33
N GLU A 22 -21.68 -25.78 -8.13
CA GLU A 22 -21.34 -24.95 -9.29
C GLU A 22 -20.52 -23.72 -8.87
N SER A 23 -20.89 -23.06 -7.77
CA SER A 23 -20.16 -21.89 -7.25
C SER A 23 -18.71 -22.21 -6.87
N TYR A 24 -18.44 -23.46 -6.44
CA TYR A 24 -17.11 -23.94 -6.09
C TYR A 24 -16.41 -24.73 -7.21
N SER A 25 -17.03 -24.85 -8.37
CA SER A 25 -16.47 -25.59 -9.50
C SER A 25 -15.56 -24.69 -10.34
N PRO A 26 -14.40 -25.19 -10.81
CA PRO A 26 -13.53 -24.44 -11.71
C PRO A 26 -14.28 -23.90 -12.94
N GLN A 27 -14.07 -22.63 -13.26
CA GLN A 27 -14.70 -21.99 -14.42
C GLN A 27 -13.87 -22.19 -15.69
N PRO A 28 -14.48 -22.12 -16.89
CA PRO A 28 -13.73 -22.18 -18.15
C PRO A 28 -12.59 -21.16 -18.17
N SER A 29 -11.37 -21.62 -18.49
CA SER A 29 -10.13 -20.83 -18.45
C SER A 29 -9.61 -20.44 -17.06
N SER A 30 -10.18 -20.96 -15.97
CA SER A 30 -9.70 -20.74 -14.60
C SER A 30 -9.82 -21.98 -13.73
N GLU A 31 -8.76 -22.79 -13.71
CA GLU A 31 -8.72 -24.07 -12.97
C GLU A 31 -8.82 -23.90 -11.44
N ASN A 32 -8.45 -22.73 -10.91
CA ASN A 32 -8.39 -22.44 -9.48
C ASN A 32 -9.36 -21.33 -9.06
N TYR A 33 -10.45 -21.12 -9.82
CA TYR A 33 -11.45 -20.11 -9.50
C TYR A 33 -12.86 -20.56 -9.91
N GLY A 34 -13.78 -20.50 -8.96
CA GLY A 34 -15.21 -20.71 -9.15
C GLY A 34 -15.98 -19.41 -9.37
N LEU A 35 -17.27 -19.40 -9.05
CA LEU A 35 -18.09 -18.19 -9.12
C LEU A 35 -17.85 -17.33 -7.89
N GLY A 36 -16.80 -16.50 -7.94
CA GLY A 36 -16.42 -15.61 -6.84
C GLY A 36 -15.68 -16.30 -5.70
N TRP A 37 -15.06 -17.45 -5.96
CA TRP A 37 -14.28 -18.21 -4.98
C TRP A 37 -12.95 -18.64 -5.58
N SER A 38 -11.85 -18.46 -4.86
CA SER A 38 -10.58 -19.06 -5.20
C SER A 38 -10.50 -20.48 -4.63
N LEU A 39 -10.15 -21.41 -5.50
CA LEU A 39 -9.97 -22.82 -5.17
C LEU A 39 -8.47 -23.06 -5.00
N SER A 40 -8.09 -23.71 -3.91
CA SER A 40 -6.70 -24.08 -3.72
C SER A 40 -6.22 -25.02 -4.82
N SER A 41 -4.97 -24.85 -5.25
CA SER A 41 -4.35 -25.83 -6.14
C SER A 41 -4.18 -27.18 -5.44
N SER A 42 -4.03 -28.25 -6.22
CA SER A 42 -3.73 -29.61 -5.72
C SER A 42 -2.44 -29.74 -4.89
N ARG A 43 -1.59 -28.71 -4.85
CA ARG A 43 -0.35 -28.69 -4.04
C ARG A 43 -0.56 -28.11 -2.64
N VAL A 44 -1.73 -27.58 -2.34
CA VAL A 44 -2.06 -26.96 -1.05
C VAL A 44 -2.98 -27.91 -0.30
N GLU A 45 -2.53 -28.34 0.88
CA GLU A 45 -3.32 -29.17 1.79
C GLU A 45 -3.55 -28.44 3.13
N PRO A 46 -4.73 -28.59 3.75
CA PRO A 46 -5.93 -29.20 3.17
C PRO A 46 -6.47 -28.35 2.01
N GLN A 47 -7.24 -28.96 1.09
CA GLN A 47 -7.96 -28.24 0.05
C GLN A 47 -8.92 -27.19 0.65
N ARG A 48 -9.01 -26.02 0.01
CA ARG A 48 -9.69 -24.83 0.51
C ARG A 48 -10.51 -24.15 -0.59
N ILE A 49 -11.67 -23.64 -0.19
CA ILE A 49 -12.48 -22.71 -0.98
C ILE A 49 -12.41 -21.38 -0.25
N SER A 50 -11.92 -20.34 -0.92
CA SER A 50 -11.50 -19.11 -0.26
C SER A 50 -11.94 -17.85 -0.98
N HIS A 51 -12.10 -16.77 -0.22
CA HIS A 51 -12.29 -15.45 -0.78
C HIS A 51 -11.65 -14.41 0.14
N SER A 52 -10.87 -13.51 -0.46
CA SER A 52 -10.21 -12.41 0.23
C SER A 52 -10.94 -11.09 -0.03
N GLY A 53 -10.87 -10.17 0.91
CA GLY A 53 -11.28 -8.79 0.71
C GLY A 53 -10.18 -7.85 1.19
N SER A 54 -9.85 -6.83 0.39
CA SER A 54 -8.89 -5.81 0.80
C SER A 54 -9.38 -4.43 0.41
N LEU A 55 -9.47 -3.56 1.42
CA LEU A 55 -9.72 -2.13 1.29
C LEU A 55 -8.52 -1.37 1.87
N SER A 56 -8.51 -0.05 1.74
CA SER A 56 -7.39 0.82 2.17
C SER A 56 -7.00 0.67 3.65
N SER A 57 -7.90 0.18 4.50
CA SER A 57 -7.69 0.07 5.95
C SER A 57 -8.21 -1.24 6.55
N PHE A 58 -8.75 -2.14 5.72
CA PHE A 58 -9.34 -3.38 6.19
C PHE A 58 -8.90 -4.53 5.30
N GLN A 59 -8.60 -5.66 5.92
CA GLN A 59 -8.37 -6.92 5.22
C GLN A 59 -9.31 -7.98 5.77
N ALA A 60 -9.80 -8.84 4.89
CA ALA A 60 -10.63 -9.97 5.23
C ALA A 60 -10.15 -11.20 4.47
N GLN A 61 -10.29 -12.36 5.10
CA GLN A 61 -10.06 -13.65 4.47
C GLN A 61 -11.14 -14.60 4.99
N GLN A 62 -11.75 -15.35 4.08
CA GLN A 62 -12.61 -16.47 4.41
C GLN A 62 -12.06 -17.72 3.74
N ASP A 63 -11.93 -18.81 4.51
CA ASP A 63 -11.53 -20.12 4.03
C ASP A 63 -12.52 -21.18 4.53
N ILE A 64 -12.99 -22.03 3.63
CA ILE A 64 -13.81 -23.20 3.92
C ILE A 64 -12.98 -24.45 3.63
N ILE A 65 -12.94 -25.39 4.56
CA ILE A 65 -12.14 -26.61 4.47
C ILE A 65 -13.12 -27.78 4.30
N PRO A 66 -13.38 -28.26 3.07
CA PRO A 66 -14.46 -29.21 2.82
C PRO A 66 -14.28 -30.55 3.53
N SER A 67 -13.03 -31.01 3.69
CA SER A 67 -12.73 -32.31 4.30
C SER A 67 -13.11 -32.41 5.78
N SER A 68 -13.05 -31.29 6.51
CA SER A 68 -13.36 -31.22 7.94
C SER A 68 -14.71 -30.56 8.24
N GLY A 69 -15.26 -29.80 7.29
CA GLY A 69 -16.52 -29.07 7.41
C GLY A 69 -16.42 -27.76 8.20
N TYR A 70 -15.25 -27.36 8.69
CA TYR A 70 -15.08 -26.06 9.34
C TYR A 70 -14.80 -24.94 8.33
N ALA A 71 -15.05 -23.71 8.75
CA ALA A 71 -14.63 -22.52 8.03
C ALA A 71 -13.96 -21.53 8.99
N ILE A 72 -13.03 -20.74 8.45
CA ILE A 72 -12.30 -19.71 9.16
C ILE A 72 -12.60 -18.38 8.48
N ALA A 73 -12.84 -17.35 9.29
CA ALA A 73 -12.96 -15.98 8.85
C ALA A 73 -11.99 -15.12 9.67
N VAL A 74 -11.14 -14.38 8.99
CA VAL A 74 -10.20 -13.41 9.59
C VAL A 74 -10.57 -12.04 9.08
N MET A 75 -10.74 -11.09 9.99
CA MET A 75 -10.96 -9.68 9.67
C MET A 75 -9.99 -8.83 10.45
N LEU A 76 -9.32 -7.91 9.75
CA LEU A 76 -8.35 -6.98 10.31
C LEU A 76 -8.81 -5.56 10.01
N ASN A 77 -8.71 -4.69 11.02
CA ASN A 77 -8.84 -3.24 10.88
C ASN A 77 -7.50 -2.56 10.57
N SER A 78 -6.63 -3.29 9.87
CA SER A 78 -5.31 -2.86 9.45
C SER A 78 -5.07 -3.30 8.02
N PHE A 79 -4.25 -2.54 7.30
CA PHE A 79 -3.81 -2.86 5.95
C PHE A 79 -2.29 -2.68 5.84
N SER A 80 -1.65 -3.51 5.02
CA SER A 80 -0.25 -3.37 4.64
C SER A 80 -0.12 -3.55 3.13
N THR A 81 0.49 -2.58 2.45
CA THR A 81 0.66 -2.57 0.99
C THR A 81 1.54 -3.70 0.46
N THR A 82 2.37 -4.29 1.32
CA THR A 82 3.43 -5.23 0.94
C THR A 82 3.15 -6.66 1.41
N PHE A 83 2.05 -6.89 2.13
CA PHE A 83 1.75 -8.19 2.72
C PHE A 83 0.26 -8.37 3.08
N GLU A 84 -0.30 -9.53 2.76
CA GLU A 84 -1.67 -9.92 3.07
C GLU A 84 -1.74 -10.66 4.41
N HIS A 85 -1.97 -9.92 5.50
CA HIS A 85 -1.98 -10.48 6.84
C HIS A 85 -3.18 -11.40 7.09
N SER A 86 -4.35 -11.09 6.53
CA SER A 86 -5.57 -11.89 6.71
C SER A 86 -5.40 -13.31 6.18
N TYR A 87 -4.83 -13.46 4.98
CA TYR A 87 -4.54 -14.76 4.36
C TYR A 87 -3.57 -15.60 5.21
N GLU A 88 -2.49 -14.97 5.68
CA GLU A 88 -1.43 -15.65 6.43
C GLU A 88 -1.89 -16.07 7.82
N MET A 89 -2.69 -15.23 8.48
CA MET A 89 -3.34 -15.60 9.74
C MET A 89 -4.32 -16.75 9.54
N SER A 90 -5.16 -16.72 8.50
CA SER A 90 -6.08 -17.82 8.19
C SER A 90 -5.31 -19.13 7.93
N SER A 91 -4.27 -19.08 7.11
CA SER A 91 -3.39 -20.22 6.84
C SER A 91 -2.69 -20.75 8.09
N GLY A 92 -2.30 -19.87 9.02
CA GLY A 92 -1.74 -20.26 10.32
C GLY A 92 -2.78 -20.95 11.21
N ILE A 93 -4.01 -20.43 11.26
CA ILE A 93 -5.11 -21.06 12.01
C ILE A 93 -5.41 -22.46 11.45
N ILE A 94 -5.48 -22.60 10.11
CA ILE A 94 -5.65 -23.91 9.46
C ILE A 94 -4.54 -24.88 9.87
N LYS A 95 -3.28 -24.44 9.84
CA LYS A 95 -2.17 -25.31 10.29
C LYS A 95 -2.33 -25.76 11.73
N LEU A 96 -2.71 -24.85 12.64
CA LEU A 96 -2.94 -25.19 14.04
C LEU A 96 -4.09 -26.19 14.20
N THR A 97 -5.17 -26.09 13.42
CA THR A 97 -6.28 -27.05 13.46
C THR A 97 -5.89 -28.42 12.90
N GLU A 98 -4.95 -28.47 11.96
CA GLU A 98 -4.36 -29.73 11.47
C GLU A 98 -3.23 -30.27 12.37
N GLY A 99 -3.03 -29.71 13.57
CA GLY A 99 -1.99 -30.14 14.52
C GLY A 99 -0.56 -29.79 14.09
N GLN A 100 -0.39 -28.85 13.18
CA GLN A 100 0.90 -28.37 12.68
C GLN A 100 1.27 -27.02 13.29
N GLU A 101 2.57 -26.77 13.45
CA GLU A 101 3.05 -25.44 13.84
C GLU A 101 3.18 -24.50 12.62
N PRO A 102 2.55 -23.31 12.65
CA PRO A 102 2.73 -22.32 11.60
C PRO A 102 4.17 -21.79 11.57
N ALA A 103 4.75 -21.68 10.38
CA ALA A 103 6.05 -21.08 10.21
C ALA A 103 5.99 -19.57 10.47
N MET A 104 6.86 -19.08 11.37
CA MET A 104 7.05 -17.65 11.60
C MET A 104 7.75 -17.03 10.40
N LYS A 105 7.10 -16.07 9.74
CA LYS A 105 7.67 -15.32 8.60
C LYS A 105 8.43 -14.10 9.09
N ALA A 106 9.41 -13.65 8.29
CA ALA A 106 10.11 -12.41 8.57
C ALA A 106 9.13 -11.22 8.55
N PRO A 107 9.30 -10.21 9.44
CA PRO A 107 8.42 -9.05 9.50
C PRO A 107 8.75 -8.04 8.39
N VAL A 108 8.58 -8.45 7.13
CA VAL A 108 8.95 -7.66 5.94
C VAL A 108 8.30 -6.27 5.93
N PRO A 109 6.98 -6.11 6.20
CA PRO A 109 6.37 -4.78 6.24
C PRO A 109 7.05 -3.84 7.24
N THR A 110 7.36 -4.35 8.45
CA THR A 110 8.06 -3.59 9.48
C THR A 110 9.46 -3.17 9.04
N ILE A 111 10.21 -4.06 8.39
CA ILE A 111 11.55 -3.75 7.88
C ILE A 111 11.48 -2.64 6.82
N ILE A 112 10.49 -2.69 5.94
CA ILE A 112 10.28 -1.65 4.91
C ILE A 112 9.93 -0.31 5.57
N ASP A 113 9.00 -0.28 6.51
CA ASP A 113 8.60 0.94 7.20
C ASP A 113 9.75 1.57 8.00
N LEU A 114 10.56 0.75 8.68
CA LEU A 114 11.76 1.23 9.37
C LEU A 114 12.80 1.79 8.39
N SER A 115 12.94 1.16 7.22
CA SER A 115 13.85 1.64 6.16
C SER A 115 13.39 2.99 5.59
N LEU A 116 12.07 3.15 5.37
CA LEU A 116 11.48 4.43 4.96
C LEU A 116 11.63 5.50 6.06
N GLY A 117 11.49 5.12 7.33
CA GLY A 117 11.76 5.99 8.47
C GLY A 117 13.21 6.48 8.51
N LEU A 118 14.18 5.58 8.35
CA LEU A 118 15.60 5.95 8.26
C LEU A 118 15.87 6.87 7.07
N LEU A 119 15.30 6.56 5.89
CA LEU A 119 15.43 7.41 4.71
C LEU A 119 14.84 8.81 4.95
N THR A 120 13.71 8.90 5.65
CA THR A 120 13.10 10.18 6.04
C THR A 120 14.05 11.00 6.90
N LEU A 121 14.69 10.40 7.90
CA LEU A 121 15.68 11.07 8.75
C LEU A 121 16.89 11.55 7.94
N LEU A 122 17.37 10.75 6.99
CA LEU A 122 18.45 11.13 6.10
C LEU A 122 18.06 12.33 5.22
N VAL A 123 16.87 12.32 4.63
CA VAL A 123 16.35 13.45 3.83
C VAL A 123 16.22 14.70 4.69
N LEU A 124 15.72 14.60 5.93
CA LEU A 124 15.68 15.73 6.86
C LEU A 124 17.07 16.28 7.16
N GLY A 125 18.04 15.41 7.46
CA GLY A 125 19.42 15.80 7.76
C GLY A 125 20.11 16.47 6.57
N PHE A 126 19.98 15.92 5.37
CA PHE A 126 20.45 16.57 4.14
C PHE A 126 19.68 17.83 3.82
N GLY A 127 18.40 17.86 4.16
CA GLY A 127 17.51 18.99 3.96
C GLY A 127 17.97 20.23 4.72
N ILE A 128 18.17 20.08 6.02
CA ILE A 128 18.69 21.14 6.90
C ILE A 128 20.05 21.65 6.39
N ARG A 129 20.95 20.74 5.99
CA ARG A 129 22.25 21.11 5.41
C ARG A 129 22.10 21.87 4.09
N GLY A 130 21.17 21.44 3.24
CA GLY A 130 20.85 22.09 1.98
C GLY A 130 20.36 23.51 2.18
N ILE A 131 19.44 23.72 3.13
CA ILE A 131 18.89 25.03 3.50
C ILE A 131 19.98 25.96 4.00
N LYS A 132 20.80 25.52 4.97
CA LYS A 132 21.92 26.31 5.52
C LYS A 132 22.94 26.69 4.45
N ARG A 133 23.13 25.85 3.43
CA ARG A 133 24.07 26.10 2.32
C ARG A 133 23.43 26.86 1.15
N SER A 134 22.14 27.17 1.16
CA SER A 134 21.45 27.82 0.03
C SER A 134 22.04 29.18 -0.33
N SER A 135 22.38 30.01 0.65
CA SER A 135 23.02 31.31 0.41
C SER A 135 24.37 31.15 -0.32
N ASN A 136 25.30 30.37 0.27
CA ASN A 136 26.60 30.10 -0.36
C ASN A 136 26.49 29.44 -1.73
N TRP A 137 25.49 28.57 -1.94
CA TRP A 137 25.24 27.93 -3.22
C TRP A 137 24.82 28.95 -4.28
N SER A 138 23.93 29.89 -3.93
CA SER A 138 23.47 30.95 -4.83
C SER A 138 24.55 32.00 -5.11
N HIS A 139 25.30 32.46 -4.09
CA HIS A 139 26.38 33.44 -4.25
C HIS A 139 27.48 32.92 -5.17
N LYS A 140 27.96 31.68 -4.98
CA LYS A 140 28.94 31.04 -5.88
C LYS A 140 28.46 30.94 -7.33
N ARG A 141 27.17 31.14 -7.58
CA ARG A 141 26.55 30.99 -8.90
C ARG A 141 25.92 32.29 -9.42
N GLN A 142 26.15 33.44 -8.79
CA GLN A 142 25.63 34.72 -9.25
C GLN A 142 26.06 35.05 -10.69
N GLN A 143 27.31 34.77 -11.04
CA GLN A 143 27.85 35.04 -12.37
C GLN A 143 27.38 34.05 -13.45
N HIS A 144 26.68 32.97 -13.10
CA HIS A 144 26.09 32.08 -14.10
C HIS A 144 24.91 32.76 -14.81
N SER A 145 24.73 32.44 -16.09
CA SER A 145 23.54 32.83 -16.84
C SER A 145 22.27 32.26 -16.18
N ALA A 146 21.16 33.01 -16.26
CA ALA A 146 19.89 32.64 -15.66
C ALA A 146 19.45 31.23 -16.10
N LEU A 147 19.58 30.90 -17.38
CA LEU A 147 19.25 29.57 -17.91
C LEU A 147 20.01 28.45 -17.18
N ARG A 148 21.35 28.54 -17.08
CA ARG A 148 22.16 27.51 -16.39
C ARG A 148 21.83 27.42 -14.89
N TYR A 149 21.40 28.52 -14.29
CA TYR A 149 20.98 28.55 -12.89
C TYR A 149 19.67 27.77 -12.69
N TYR A 150 18.63 28.07 -13.47
CA TYR A 150 17.32 27.42 -13.35
C TYR A 150 17.32 25.96 -13.81
N LEU A 151 18.11 25.60 -14.83
CA LEU A 151 18.28 24.20 -15.24
C LEU A 151 18.82 23.33 -14.09
N ARG A 152 19.62 23.88 -13.18
CA ARG A 152 20.13 23.16 -12.01
C ARG A 152 19.10 22.98 -10.89
N LEU A 153 17.97 23.68 -10.96
CA LEU A 153 16.84 23.49 -10.04
C LEU A 153 15.87 22.40 -10.55
N ILE A 154 16.02 21.95 -11.82
CA ILE A 154 15.13 20.95 -12.43
C ILE A 154 14.92 19.71 -11.54
N PRO A 155 15.94 19.06 -10.95
CA PRO A 155 15.70 17.90 -10.10
C PRO A 155 14.75 18.19 -8.94
N GLN A 156 14.83 19.39 -8.36
CA GLN A 156 13.96 19.82 -7.25
C GLN A 156 12.56 20.16 -7.75
N LEU A 157 12.46 20.81 -8.92
CA LEU A 157 11.18 21.11 -9.57
C LEU A 157 10.44 19.83 -9.98
N ILE A 158 11.14 18.80 -10.46
CA ILE A 158 10.55 17.49 -10.75
C ILE A 158 9.98 16.87 -9.48
N SER A 159 10.72 16.90 -8.35
CA SER A 159 10.20 16.40 -7.08
C SER A 159 8.96 17.16 -6.61
N ILE A 160 8.97 18.49 -6.70
CA ILE A 160 7.83 19.33 -6.32
C ILE A 160 6.62 19.03 -7.22
N ALA A 161 6.81 19.02 -8.54
CA ALA A 161 5.74 18.80 -9.51
C ALA A 161 5.18 17.37 -9.42
N GLY A 162 6.06 16.36 -9.35
CA GLY A 162 5.64 14.96 -9.30
C GLY A 162 4.92 14.61 -7.99
N ILE A 163 5.50 14.98 -6.84
CA ILE A 163 4.87 14.70 -5.54
C ILE A 163 3.63 15.59 -5.37
N GLY A 164 3.70 16.86 -5.77
CA GLY A 164 2.55 17.77 -5.72
C GLY A 164 1.39 17.29 -6.60
N TRP A 165 1.66 16.80 -7.81
CA TRP A 165 0.65 16.17 -8.65
C TRP A 165 0.06 14.96 -7.93
N LEU A 166 0.89 14.02 -7.49
CA LEU A 166 0.41 12.80 -6.82
C LEU A 166 -0.45 13.10 -5.59
N MET A 167 -0.05 14.06 -4.76
CA MET A 167 -0.72 14.35 -3.49
C MET A 167 -1.91 15.29 -3.63
N PHE A 168 -1.88 16.25 -4.55
CA PHE A 168 -2.89 17.32 -4.63
C PHE A 168 -3.73 17.30 -5.90
N ILE A 169 -3.26 16.70 -6.99
CA ILE A 169 -3.99 16.69 -8.26
C ILE A 169 -4.66 15.33 -8.49
N VAL A 170 -3.96 14.21 -8.28
CA VAL A 170 -4.54 12.86 -8.48
C VAL A 170 -5.84 12.66 -7.67
N PRO A 171 -5.92 13.04 -6.38
CA PRO A 171 -7.15 12.91 -5.60
C PRO A 171 -8.32 13.75 -6.13
N ASN A 172 -8.06 14.79 -6.93
CA ASN A 172 -9.07 15.70 -7.46
C ASN A 172 -9.46 15.38 -8.93
N LEU A 173 -8.95 14.28 -9.49
CA LEU A 173 -9.36 13.83 -10.82
C LEU A 173 -10.83 13.38 -10.80
N GLN A 174 -11.52 13.56 -11.93
CA GLN A 174 -12.92 13.20 -12.06
C GLN A 174 -13.15 11.72 -11.70
N ASP A 175 -14.25 11.45 -10.98
CA ASP A 175 -14.65 10.12 -10.51
C ASP A 175 -13.64 9.43 -9.57
N ASN A 176 -12.70 10.20 -8.99
CA ASN A 176 -11.80 9.70 -7.96
C ASN A 176 -12.41 9.93 -6.56
N SER A 177 -12.62 8.85 -5.82
CA SER A 177 -13.07 8.89 -4.43
C SER A 177 -11.92 9.00 -3.42
N ALA A 178 -10.68 8.84 -3.87
CA ALA A 178 -9.51 8.92 -3.02
C ALA A 178 -9.21 10.36 -2.62
N THR A 179 -8.88 10.57 -1.36
CA THR A 179 -8.49 11.86 -0.79
C THR A 179 -7.01 11.86 -0.45
N PHE A 180 -6.46 13.06 -0.19
CA PHE A 180 -5.12 13.20 0.37
C PHE A 180 -4.94 12.39 1.67
N GLN A 181 -6.00 12.28 2.50
CA GLN A 181 -5.96 11.50 3.74
C GLN A 181 -5.80 10.01 3.48
N ASP A 182 -6.32 9.50 2.35
CA ASP A 182 -6.24 8.08 2.03
C ASP A 182 -4.82 7.64 1.68
N ILE A 183 -3.95 8.56 1.22
CA ILE A 183 -2.52 8.28 1.05
C ILE A 183 -1.88 7.93 2.40
N PHE A 184 -2.22 8.68 3.45
CA PHE A 184 -1.72 8.42 4.81
C PHE A 184 -2.35 7.18 5.44
N ARG A 185 -3.62 6.88 5.13
CA ARG A 185 -4.26 5.63 5.59
C ARG A 185 -3.67 4.40 4.91
N LEU A 186 -3.35 4.51 3.63
CA LEU A 186 -2.81 3.42 2.82
C LEU A 186 -1.37 3.07 3.21
N TRP A 187 -0.50 4.07 3.31
CA TRP A 187 0.90 3.85 3.68
C TRP A 187 1.53 5.04 4.42
N PRO A 188 1.37 5.11 5.76
CA PRO A 188 1.81 6.25 6.56
C PRO A 188 3.30 6.59 6.41
N ALA A 189 4.18 5.59 6.48
CA ALA A 189 5.63 5.80 6.42
C ALA A 189 6.07 6.41 5.08
N PHE A 190 5.51 5.91 3.98
CA PHE A 190 5.80 6.44 2.65
C PHE A 190 5.22 7.84 2.44
N ALA A 191 3.99 8.09 2.92
CA ALA A 191 3.35 9.41 2.86
C ALA A 191 4.17 10.49 3.59
N VAL A 192 4.70 10.15 4.77
CA VAL A 192 5.59 11.05 5.55
C VAL A 192 6.87 11.34 4.77
N LEU A 193 7.53 10.32 4.21
CA LEU A 193 8.74 10.50 3.41
C LEU A 193 8.49 11.45 2.22
N LEU A 194 7.42 11.22 1.45
CA LEU A 194 7.06 12.07 0.31
C LEU A 194 6.79 13.51 0.74
N THR A 195 6.07 13.70 1.84
CA THR A 195 5.79 15.03 2.39
C THR A 195 7.08 15.76 2.75
N VAL A 196 8.02 15.07 3.41
CA VAL A 196 9.33 15.63 3.77
C VAL A 196 10.15 15.99 2.53
N ILE A 197 10.19 15.13 1.52
CA ILE A 197 10.90 15.41 0.25
C ILE A 197 10.29 16.63 -0.44
N PHE A 198 8.96 16.72 -0.51
CA PHE A 198 8.24 17.84 -1.11
C PHE A 198 8.57 19.17 -0.41
N LEU A 199 8.44 19.21 0.92
CA LEU A 199 8.73 20.41 1.72
C LEU A 199 10.20 20.83 1.59
N TYR A 200 11.12 19.86 1.64
CA TYR A 200 12.54 20.13 1.44
C TYR A 200 12.81 20.74 0.06
N ALA A 201 12.29 20.12 -1.01
CA ALA A 201 12.52 20.56 -2.38
C ALA A 201 11.95 21.97 -2.58
N ALA A 202 10.73 22.24 -2.10
CA ALA A 202 10.10 23.54 -2.16
C ALA A 202 10.92 24.60 -1.41
N PHE A 203 11.31 24.33 -0.15
CA PHE A 203 11.99 25.30 0.68
C PHE A 203 13.40 25.63 0.17
N VAL A 204 14.19 24.62 -0.22
CA VAL A 204 15.53 24.88 -0.79
C VAL A 204 15.44 25.62 -2.11
N THR A 205 14.49 25.26 -2.97
CA THR A 205 14.29 25.97 -4.25
C THR A 205 13.92 27.43 -4.00
N GLY A 206 12.97 27.69 -3.10
CA GLY A 206 12.57 29.04 -2.71
C GLY A 206 13.74 29.85 -2.13
N MET A 207 14.49 29.29 -1.19
CA MET A 207 15.66 29.96 -0.59
C MET A 207 16.74 30.27 -1.63
N ARG A 208 17.00 29.35 -2.56
CA ARG A 208 17.98 29.57 -3.63
C ARG A 208 17.54 30.70 -4.55
N ILE A 209 16.26 30.73 -4.95
CA ILE A 209 15.69 31.81 -5.78
C ILE A 209 15.75 33.15 -5.03
N TYR A 210 15.36 33.18 -3.76
CA TYR A 210 15.43 34.38 -2.92
C TYR A 210 16.84 34.98 -2.87
N TYR A 211 17.86 34.17 -2.57
CA TYR A 211 19.25 34.66 -2.55
C TYR A 211 19.78 35.05 -3.94
N ARG A 212 19.23 34.49 -5.02
CA ARG A 212 19.58 34.90 -6.39
C ARG A 212 19.06 36.29 -6.72
N ILE A 213 17.82 36.59 -6.31
CA ILE A 213 17.19 37.91 -6.54
C ILE A 213 17.89 38.97 -5.69
N ARG A 214 17.98 38.74 -4.37
CA ARG A 214 18.59 39.69 -3.43
C ARG A 214 20.07 39.95 -3.73
N GLY A 215 20.78 38.93 -4.19
CA GLY A 215 22.19 39.06 -4.56
C GLY A 215 22.45 39.71 -5.93
N GLY A 216 21.40 40.03 -6.70
CA GLY A 216 21.49 40.84 -7.92
C GLY A 216 21.14 42.32 -7.70
N GLU A 217 20.75 42.71 -6.49
CA GLU A 217 20.43 44.09 -6.10
C GLU A 217 21.63 44.84 -5.49
N SER A 218 22.83 44.24 -5.49
CA SER A 218 24.11 44.80 -5.03
C SER A 218 25.08 45.00 -6.19
#